data_AF-A0AAW5N0P9-F1
#
_entry.id   AF-A0AAW5N0P9-F1
#
_cell.length_a   1.000
_cell.length_b   1.000
_cell.length_c   1.000
_cell.angle_alpha   90.00
_cell.angle_beta   90.00
_cell.angle_gamma   90.00
#
_symmetry.space_group_name_H-M   'P 1'
#
loop_
_entity.id
_entity.type
_entity.pdbx_description
1 polymer ?
#
loop_
_entity_poly.entity_id
_entity_poly.type
_entity_poly.pdbx_seq_one_letter_code
_entity_poly.pdbx_strand_id
1 'polypeptide(L)' 'KAGSKVTVKNKDGTTHTFTANKGAFNTGDIDGGSSATVTVKKPGTYAYHSNIHDSMKGTIKAK' A
#
# COMPACT_ATOMS: atom_id res chain seq x y z
N LYS A 1 -9.39 -8.39 -7.70
CA LYS A 1 -9.74 -9.83 -7.75
C LYS A 1 -9.00 -10.49 -6.59
N ALA A 2 -9.50 -11.62 -6.07
CA ALA A 2 -8.72 -12.42 -5.14
C ALA A 2 -7.33 -12.70 -5.73
N GLY A 3 -6.26 -12.53 -4.94
CA GLY A 3 -4.89 -12.65 -5.42
C GLY A 3 -4.40 -11.52 -6.33
N SER A 4 -5.09 -10.37 -6.37
CA SER A 4 -4.64 -9.21 -7.13
C SER A 4 -3.29 -8.70 -6.64
N LYS A 5 -2.35 -8.52 -7.57
CA LYS A 5 -1.11 -7.77 -7.33
C LYS A 5 -1.39 -6.28 -7.44
N VAL A 6 -0.91 -5.52 -6.47
CA VAL A 6 -0.98 -4.06 -6.44
C VAL A 6 0.45 -3.56 -6.42
N THR A 7 0.84 -2.84 -7.47
CA THR A 7 2.14 -2.15 -7.54
C THR A 7 1.93 -0.69 -7.21
N VAL A 8 2.67 -0.19 -6.23
CA VAL A 8 2.67 1.20 -5.80
C VAL A 8 3.99 1.82 -6.22
N LYS A 9 3.94 2.97 -6.89
CA LYS A 9 5.11 3.76 -7.24
C LYS A 9 5.15 5.00 -6.37
N ASN A 10 6.25 5.18 -5.65
CA ASN A 10 6.56 6.45 -5.01
C ASN A 10 7.05 7.42 -6.10
N LYS A 11 6.36 8.54 -6.28
CA LYS A 11 6.68 9.55 -7.30
C LYS A 11 7.39 10.77 -6.71
N ASP A 12 7.52 10.85 -5.40
CA ASP A 12 8.28 11.90 -4.72
C ASP A 12 9.63 11.36 -4.22
N GLY A 13 10.38 12.21 -3.49
CA GLY A 13 11.71 11.89 -2.97
C GLY A 13 11.74 11.37 -1.53
N THR A 14 10.60 11.33 -0.84
CA THR A 14 10.49 10.94 0.57
C THR A 14 10.11 9.47 0.67
N THR A 15 10.73 8.70 1.57
CA THR A 15 10.32 7.29 1.78
C THR A 15 8.90 7.20 2.33
N HIS A 16 8.12 6.26 1.79
CA HIS A 16 6.74 5.98 2.19
C HIS A 16 6.50 4.49 2.41
N THR A 17 5.44 4.14 3.11
CA THR A 17 4.91 2.77 3.09
C THR A 17 3.47 2.74 2.59
N PHE A 18 3.03 1.57 2.13
CA PHE A 18 1.65 1.28 1.80
C PHE A 18 1.18 0.08 2.63
N THR A 19 0.60 0.38 3.79
CA THR A 19 0.25 -0.59 4.83
C THR A 19 -1.26 -0.65 5.03
N ALA A 20 -1.87 -1.84 4.93
CA ALA A 20 -3.28 -2.00 5.30
C ALA A 20 -3.47 -1.93 6.82
N ASN A 21 -4.46 -1.16 7.30
CA ASN A 21 -4.71 -0.96 8.74
C ASN A 21 -5.00 -2.28 9.47
N LYS A 22 -5.55 -3.29 8.77
CA LYS A 22 -5.89 -4.61 9.31
C LYS A 22 -4.90 -5.71 8.88
N GLY A 23 -3.67 -5.34 8.51
CA GLY A 23 -2.59 -6.29 8.22
C GLY A 23 -2.76 -7.13 6.94
N ALA A 24 -3.65 -6.72 6.02
CA ALA A 24 -3.89 -7.45 4.78
C ALA A 24 -2.70 -7.42 3.81
N PHE A 25 -1.89 -6.35 3.87
CA PHE A 25 -0.66 -6.18 3.12
C PHE A 25 0.21 -5.09 3.76
N ASN A 26 1.51 -5.11 3.47
CA ASN A 26 2.47 -4.06 3.81
C ASN A 26 3.59 -4.12 2.75
N THR A 27 3.96 -2.98 2.17
CA THR A 27 5.09 -2.89 1.23
C THR A 27 6.45 -2.87 1.91
N GLY A 28 6.51 -2.56 3.20
CA GLY A 28 7.72 -2.00 3.80
C GLY A 28 8.00 -0.62 3.22
N ASP A 29 9.27 -0.21 3.31
CA ASP A 29 9.74 1.06 2.79
C ASP A 29 9.72 1.07 1.26
N ILE A 30 9.25 2.18 0.70
CA ILE A 30 9.31 2.51 -0.71
C ILE A 30 10.08 3.82 -0.82
N ASP A 31 11.36 3.71 -1.14
CA ASP A 31 12.23 4.87 -1.35
C ASP A 31 11.71 5.79 -2.46
N GLY A 32 12.18 7.03 -2.44
CA GLY A 32 11.84 8.02 -3.46
C GLY A 32 12.10 7.49 -4.88
N GLY A 33 11.12 7.68 -5.77
CA GLY A 33 11.17 7.18 -7.15
C GLY A 33 11.01 5.66 -7.35
N SER A 34 11.01 4.87 -6.26
CA SER A 34 10.96 3.41 -6.31
C SER A 34 9.53 2.86 -6.38
N SER A 35 9.41 1.54 -6.53
CA SER A 35 8.12 0.85 -6.56
C SER A 35 8.16 -0.43 -5.75
N ALA A 36 7.04 -0.77 -5.11
CA ALA A 36 6.85 -2.02 -4.39
C ALA A 36 5.56 -2.69 -4.85
N THR A 37 5.50 -4.02 -4.76
CA THR A 37 4.31 -4.80 -5.13
C THR A 37 3.86 -5.66 -3.96
N VAL A 38 2.56 -5.61 -3.66
CA VAL A 38 1.91 -6.47 -2.67
C VAL A 38 0.82 -7.31 -3.31
N THR A 39 0.47 -8.43 -2.68
CA THR A 39 -0.66 -9.26 -3.10
C THR A 39 -1.82 -9.12 -2.13
N VAL A 40 -2.97 -8.69 -2.64
CA VAL A 40 -4.23 -8.63 -1.89
C VAL A 40 -4.98 -9.96 -2.09
N LYS A 41 -4.93 -10.83 -1.08
CA LYS A 41 -5.40 -12.21 -1.19
C LYS A 41 -6.92 -12.35 -1.35
N LYS A 42 -7.70 -11.43 -0.77
CA LYS A 42 -9.17 -11.51 -0.73
C LYS A 42 -9.80 -10.27 -1.38
N PRO A 43 -10.97 -10.39 -2.01
CA PRO A 43 -11.76 -9.23 -2.39
C PRO A 43 -12.19 -8.45 -1.14
N GLY A 44 -12.30 -7.13 -1.27
CA GLY A 44 -12.73 -6.26 -0.18
C GLY A 44 -12.27 -4.81 -0.33
N THR A 45 -12.68 -4.00 0.63
CA THR A 45 -12.20 -2.62 0.79
C THR A 45 -11.20 -2.57 1.93
N TYR A 46 -10.03 -1.99 1.67
CA TYR A 46 -8.92 -1.92 2.60
C TYR A 46 -8.56 -0.46 2.86
N ALA A 47 -8.77 0.00 4.09
CA ALA A 47 -8.14 1.23 4.57
C ALA A 47 -6.64 0.98 4.75
N TYR A 48 -5.84 1.94 4.32
CA TYR A 48 -4.39 1.89 4.39
C TYR A 48 -3.80 3.19 4.93
N HIS A 49 -2.56 3.12 5.39
CA HIS A 49 -1.75 4.24 5.85
C HIS A 49 -0.28 4.06 5.43
N SER A 50 0.48 5.15 5.54
CA SER A 50 1.95 5.09 5.64
C SER A 50 2.35 5.01 7.12
N ASN A 51 3.33 4.16 7.45
CA ASN A 51 3.86 4.03 8.81
C ASN A 51 4.78 5.20 9.19
N ILE A 52 5.19 6.02 8.22
CA ILE A 52 6.14 7.12 8.39
C ILE A 52 5.40 8.47 8.49
N HIS A 53 4.27 8.61 7.78
CA HIS A 53 3.53 9.87 7.67
C HIS A 53 2.07 9.67 8.08
N ASP A 54 1.72 10.06 9.31
CA ASP A 54 0.38 9.84 9.90
C ASP A 54 -0.79 10.46 9.12
N SER A 55 -0.51 11.48 8.30
CA SER A 55 -1.51 12.13 7.45
C SER A 55 -1.84 11.32 6.19
N MET A 56 -0.96 10.41 5.75
CA MET A 56 -1.16 9.62 4.55
C MET A 56 -2.06 8.43 4.83
N LYS A 57 -3.35 8.59 4.54
CA LYS A 57 -4.38 7.56 4.69
C LYS A 57 -5.23 7.50 3.43
N GLY A 58 -5.73 6.31 3.12
CA GLY A 58 -6.63 6.14 2.00
C GLY A 58 -7.38 4.82 2.02
N THR A 59 -8.13 4.55 0.96
CA THR A 59 -8.81 3.26 0.77
C THR A 59 -8.54 2.70 -0.61
N ILE A 60 -8.39 1.38 -0.71
CA ILE A 60 -8.40 0.66 -1.99
C ILE A 60 -9.54 -0.35 -2.01
N LYS A 61 -10.13 -0.56 -3.19
CA LYS A 61 -11.13 -1.61 -3.42
C LYS A 61 -10.53 -2.70 -4.30
N ALA A 62 -10.27 -3.86 -3.71
CA ALA A 62 -9.97 -5.07 -4.46
C ALA A 62 -11.28 -5.79 -4.78
N LYS A 63 -11.55 -5.97 -6.07
CA LYS A 63 -12.65 -6.86 -6.51
C LYS A 63 -12.26 -8.32 -6.41
#